data_AF-A0A4Q2JYL3-F1
#
_entry.id   AF-A0A4Q2JYL3-F1
#
_cell.length_a   1.000
_cell.length_b   1.000
_cell.length_c   1.000
_cell.angle_alpha   90.00
_cell.angle_beta   90.00
_cell.angle_gamma   90.00
#
_symmetry.space_group_name_H-M   'P 1'
#
loop_
_entity.id
_entity.type
_entity.pdbx_description
1 polymer ?
#
loop_
_entity_poly.entity_id
_entity_poly.type
_entity_poly.pdbx_seq_one_letter_code
_entity_poly.pdbx_strand_id
1 'polypeptide(L)'
;MSAKNVKRTWGSVMSLVLPLVVVGASAMAISYATLIDVARVNGMPLPELFPILIDVGTVACMVAAAQFRTLGINGRWLAYATFFALSAISVFANATHALGAADLSSTTLGVAIMLAATPPAALVAITHLVMKLVPDIKERERIAAASATRDGARHDAAWRASRRDTRVRDNPTTSRPDATPTTTQSVAVSSAATAVDDAVAGASASDAVMRHTQAATRARSPQMSKGSWRVDARIREALEQGMTPSGREVADWLGGKSTRTGQRYLAAYLERENAA
;
A
#
# COMPACT_ATOMS: atom_id res chain seq x y z
N MET A 1 2.79 33.18 -10.88
CA MET A 1 3.10 31.80 -11.34
C MET A 1 2.28 30.83 -10.52
N SER A 2 1.25 30.22 -11.11
CA SER A 2 0.35 29.30 -10.39
C SER A 2 1.00 27.92 -10.25
N ALA A 3 1.22 27.47 -9.02
CA ALA A 3 1.76 26.16 -8.73
C ALA A 3 0.79 25.09 -9.25
N LYS A 4 1.13 24.48 -10.40
CA LYS A 4 0.40 23.32 -10.92
C LYS A 4 0.34 22.28 -9.81
N ASN A 5 -0.87 21.86 -9.44
CA ASN A 5 -1.14 20.79 -8.48
C ASN A 5 -0.40 19.51 -8.90
N VAL A 6 0.81 19.32 -8.37
CA VAL A 6 1.58 18.08 -8.56
C VAL A 6 0.85 17.00 -7.80
N LYS A 7 0.18 16.10 -8.53
CA LYS A 7 -0.43 14.91 -7.94
C LYS A 7 0.70 14.03 -7.41
N ARG A 8 0.93 14.02 -6.09
CA ARG A 8 1.79 13.02 -5.44
C ARG A 8 1.16 11.65 -5.64
N THR A 9 1.59 10.94 -6.67
CA THR A 9 1.20 9.54 -6.89
C THR A 9 2.10 8.64 -6.04
N TRP A 10 1.55 7.53 -5.57
CA TRP A 10 2.31 6.54 -4.79
C TRP A 10 3.52 6.00 -5.58
N GLY A 11 3.42 5.95 -6.91
CA GLY A 11 4.55 5.65 -7.80
C GLY A 11 5.73 6.62 -7.66
N SER A 12 5.50 7.91 -7.42
CA SER A 12 6.59 8.88 -7.16
C SER A 12 7.29 8.66 -5.83
N VAL A 13 6.61 8.07 -4.84
CA VAL A 13 7.25 7.68 -3.57
C VAL A 13 8.06 6.39 -3.77
N MET A 14 7.51 5.42 -4.51
CA MET A 14 8.20 4.17 -4.80
C MET A 14 9.45 4.36 -5.67
N SER A 15 9.46 5.33 -6.59
CA SER A 15 10.66 5.65 -7.38
C SER A 15 11.84 6.16 -6.52
N LEU A 16 11.57 6.63 -5.30
CA LEU A 16 12.61 7.07 -4.36
C LEU A 16 13.18 5.92 -3.52
N VAL A 17 12.56 4.74 -3.53
CA VAL A 17 13.02 3.61 -2.70
C VAL A 17 14.41 3.15 -3.12
N LEU A 18 14.64 2.96 -4.42
CA LEU A 18 15.93 2.50 -4.91
C LEU A 18 17.09 3.47 -4.55
N PRO A 19 17.02 4.78 -4.88
CA PRO A 19 18.09 5.70 -4.49
C PRO A 19 18.22 5.83 -2.97
N LEU A 20 17.13 5.73 -2.21
CA LEU A 20 17.19 5.74 -0.75
C LEU A 20 17.95 4.53 -0.20
N VAL A 21 17.71 3.34 -0.75
CA VAL A 21 18.43 2.12 -0.34
C VAL A 21 19.91 2.23 -0.69
N VAL A 22 20.25 2.72 -1.88
CA VAL A 22 21.66 2.88 -2.30
C VAL A 22 22.39 3.88 -1.40
N VAL A 23 21.83 5.08 -1.20
CA VAL A 23 22.45 6.11 -0.36
C VAL A 23 22.48 5.68 1.11
N GLY A 24 21.38 5.12 1.61
CA GLY A 24 21.27 4.64 2.98
C GLY A 24 22.28 3.54 3.29
N ALA A 25 22.36 2.51 2.43
CA ALA A 25 23.31 1.41 2.60
C ALA A 25 24.77 1.88 2.51
N SER A 26 25.08 2.78 1.58
CA SER A 26 26.43 3.33 1.44
C SER A 26 26.84 4.15 2.66
N ALA A 27 25.94 5.00 3.17
CA ALA A 27 26.20 5.79 4.37
C ALA A 27 26.33 4.91 5.62
N MET A 28 25.48 3.90 5.76
CA MET A 28 25.56 2.93 6.86
C MET A 28 26.85 2.12 6.79
N ALA A 29 27.29 1.68 5.60
CA ALA A 29 28.56 0.95 5.46
C ALA A 29 29.78 1.76 5.92
N ILE A 30 29.84 3.06 5.57
CA ILE A 30 30.91 3.95 6.03
C ILE A 30 30.84 4.12 7.56
N SER A 31 29.64 4.40 8.08
CA SER A 31 29.41 4.59 9.52
C SER A 31 29.71 3.32 10.32
N TYR A 32 29.42 2.14 9.76
CA TYR A 32 29.59 0.82 10.40
C TYR A 32 31.02 0.61 10.88
N ALA A 33 32.01 0.83 10.01
CA ALA A 33 33.42 0.70 10.35
C ALA A 33 33.82 1.67 11.47
N THR A 34 33.41 2.93 11.37
CA THR A 34 33.74 3.94 12.40
C THR A 34 33.13 3.60 13.76
N LEU A 35 31.89 3.09 13.78
CA LEU A 35 31.17 2.71 14.98
C LEU A 35 31.82 1.51 15.68
N ILE A 36 32.34 0.56 14.91
CA ILE A 36 33.12 -0.56 15.43
C ILE A 36 34.39 -0.05 16.11
N ASP A 37 35.13 0.83 15.46
CA ASP A 37 36.39 1.33 16.01
C ASP A 37 36.15 2.16 17.27
N VAL A 38 35.09 2.99 17.28
CA VAL A 38 34.65 3.69 18.49
C VAL A 38 34.23 2.70 19.58
N ALA A 39 33.48 1.65 19.26
CA ALA A 39 33.08 0.63 20.22
C ALA A 39 34.29 -0.12 20.81
N ARG A 40 35.28 -0.48 19.97
CA ARG A 40 36.54 -1.12 20.38
C ARG A 40 37.33 -0.24 21.33
N VAL A 41 37.52 1.04 20.97
CA VAL A 41 38.26 2.01 21.78
C VAL A 41 37.59 2.22 23.15
N ASN A 42 36.26 2.13 23.21
CA ASN A 42 35.51 2.24 24.47
C ASN A 42 35.35 0.90 25.23
N GLY A 43 36.04 -0.17 24.80
CA GLY A 43 36.07 -1.45 25.52
C GLY A 43 34.76 -2.24 25.49
N MET A 44 33.89 -2.01 24.49
CA MET A 44 32.63 -2.73 24.39
C MET A 44 32.86 -4.21 24.03
N PRO A 45 32.21 -5.17 24.72
CA PRO A 45 32.19 -6.55 24.27
C PRO A 45 31.39 -6.65 22.96
N LEU A 46 31.91 -7.38 21.97
CA LEU A 46 31.29 -7.55 20.64
C LEU A 46 31.04 -6.22 19.91
N PRO A 47 32.09 -5.45 19.58
CA PRO A 47 31.98 -4.12 18.96
C PRO A 47 31.23 -4.13 17.63
N GLU A 48 31.23 -5.25 16.90
CA GLU A 48 30.49 -5.47 15.66
C GLU A 48 28.97 -5.34 15.81
N LEU A 49 28.43 -5.57 17.02
CA LEU A 49 27.00 -5.48 17.29
C LEU A 49 26.52 -4.05 17.52
N PHE A 50 27.42 -3.15 17.91
CA PHE A 50 27.08 -1.76 18.20
C PHE A 50 26.47 -1.03 16.99
N PRO A 51 27.10 -1.00 15.80
CA PRO A 51 26.48 -0.39 14.63
C PRO A 51 25.20 -1.10 14.19
N ILE A 52 25.11 -2.44 14.32
CA ILE A 52 23.89 -3.19 13.97
C ILE A 52 22.72 -2.71 14.82
N LEU A 53 22.93 -2.49 16.12
CA LEU A 53 21.90 -1.98 17.02
C LEU A 53 21.44 -0.57 16.61
N ILE A 54 22.38 0.30 16.25
CA ILE A 54 22.07 1.67 15.80
C ILE A 54 21.30 1.65 14.46
N ASP A 55 21.75 0.87 13.48
CA ASP A 55 21.18 0.83 12.13
C ASP A 55 19.80 0.17 12.14
N VAL A 56 19.69 -1.03 12.71
CA VAL A 56 18.41 -1.76 12.82
C VAL A 56 17.43 -0.97 13.68
N GLY A 57 17.90 -0.35 14.77
CA GLY A 57 17.07 0.53 15.61
C GLY A 57 16.55 1.74 14.83
N THR A 58 17.40 2.38 14.02
CA THR A 58 17.02 3.54 13.20
C THR A 58 15.98 3.17 12.14
N VAL A 59 16.18 2.06 11.44
CA VAL A 59 15.22 1.54 10.45
C VAL A 59 13.91 1.13 11.12
N ALA A 60 13.97 0.45 12.28
CA ALA A 60 12.78 0.08 13.05
C ALA A 60 11.98 1.32 13.49
N CYS A 61 12.65 2.39 13.94
CA CYS A 61 12.00 3.65 14.29
C CYS A 61 11.36 4.33 13.07
N MET A 62 12.03 4.30 11.91
CA MET A 62 11.46 4.83 10.66
C MET A 62 10.18 4.08 10.26
N VAL A 63 10.21 2.74 10.29
CA VAL A 63 9.05 1.90 9.99
C VAL A 63 7.93 2.13 11.00
N ALA A 64 8.25 2.22 12.30
CA ALA A 64 7.27 2.50 13.35
C ALA A 64 6.65 3.89 13.18
N ALA A 65 7.45 4.93 12.91
CA ALA A 65 6.96 6.28 12.62
C ALA A 65 6.03 6.29 11.42
N ALA A 66 6.34 5.52 10.38
CA ALA A 66 5.51 5.41 9.18
C ALA A 66 4.20 4.71 9.50
N GLN A 67 4.26 3.59 10.22
CA GLN A 67 3.07 2.88 10.68
C GLN A 67 2.18 3.74 11.57
N PHE A 68 2.73 4.43 12.57
CA PHE A 68 1.98 5.33 13.43
C PHE A 68 1.30 6.47 12.65
N ARG A 69 1.97 7.00 11.61
CA ARG A 69 1.38 7.99 10.71
C ARG A 69 0.26 7.39 9.87
N THR A 70 0.43 6.18 9.34
CA THR A 70 -0.60 5.53 8.51
C THR A 70 -1.80 5.01 9.30
N LEU A 71 -1.60 4.58 10.55
CA LEU A 71 -2.62 3.96 11.40
C LEU A 71 -3.29 4.96 12.36
N GLY A 72 -2.81 6.21 12.42
CA GLY A 72 -3.36 7.23 13.32
C GLY A 72 -3.12 6.94 14.80
N ILE A 73 -2.07 6.18 15.13
CA ILE A 73 -1.77 5.75 16.51
C ILE A 73 -1.20 6.93 17.32
N ASN A 74 -1.71 7.11 18.53
CA ASN A 74 -1.19 8.06 19.51
C ASN A 74 0.18 7.58 20.05
N GLY A 75 1.11 8.49 20.30
CA GLY A 75 2.48 8.14 20.74
C GLY A 75 3.55 8.17 19.63
N ARG A 76 3.23 8.74 18.46
CA ARG A 76 4.19 8.90 17.35
C ARG A 76 5.49 9.60 17.74
N TRP A 77 5.48 10.45 18.78
CA TRP A 77 6.68 11.15 19.22
C TRP A 77 7.79 10.17 19.59
N LEU A 78 7.45 9.03 20.21
CA LEU A 78 8.45 8.12 20.74
C LEU A 78 9.32 7.57 19.62
N ALA A 79 8.71 7.18 18.50
CA ALA A 79 9.46 6.74 17.31
C ALA A 79 10.36 7.85 16.76
N TYR A 80 9.90 9.11 16.72
CA TYR A 80 10.72 10.23 16.25
C TYR A 80 11.85 10.58 17.24
N ALA A 81 11.59 10.53 18.53
CA ALA A 81 12.58 10.81 19.57
C ALA A 81 13.68 9.75 19.57
N THR A 82 13.30 8.46 19.53
CA THR A 82 14.27 7.36 19.45
C THR A 82 15.04 7.40 18.13
N PHE A 83 14.38 7.68 17.00
CA PHE A 83 15.05 7.87 15.71
C PHE A 83 16.12 8.97 15.79
N PHE A 84 15.75 10.13 16.35
CA PHE A 84 16.67 11.27 16.47
C PHE A 84 17.83 10.97 17.44
N ALA A 85 17.55 10.28 18.55
CA ALA A 85 18.57 9.87 19.51
C ALA A 85 19.60 8.91 18.89
N LEU A 86 19.15 7.85 18.21
CA LEU A 86 20.05 6.90 17.52
C LEU A 86 20.86 7.59 16.43
N SER A 87 20.21 8.47 15.67
CA SER A 87 20.88 9.25 14.63
C SER A 87 21.95 10.18 15.20
N ALA A 88 21.65 10.86 16.32
CA ALA A 88 22.61 11.71 17.00
C ALA A 88 23.82 10.91 17.49
N ILE A 89 23.60 9.73 18.09
CA ILE A 89 24.68 8.82 18.52
C ILE A 89 25.58 8.46 17.33
N SER A 90 25.01 8.14 16.17
CA SER A 90 25.79 7.83 14.96
C SER A 90 26.62 9.02 14.50
N VAL A 91 26.03 10.22 14.41
CA VAL A 91 26.75 11.45 14.05
C VAL A 91 27.89 11.74 15.02
N PHE A 92 27.63 11.66 16.32
CA PHE A 92 28.65 11.88 17.35
C PHE A 92 29.78 10.86 17.27
N ALA A 93 29.47 9.57 17.12
CA ALA A 93 30.50 8.54 17.02
C ALA A 93 31.41 8.75 15.80
N ASN A 94 30.84 9.06 14.62
CA ASN A 94 31.62 9.34 13.42
C ASN A 94 32.48 10.62 13.59
N ALA A 95 31.91 11.67 14.19
CA ALA A 95 32.64 12.91 14.49
C ALA A 95 33.81 12.66 15.47
N THR A 96 33.59 11.89 16.53
CA THR A 96 34.62 11.54 17.51
C THR A 96 35.70 10.66 16.91
N HIS A 97 35.36 9.71 16.04
CA HIS A 97 36.34 8.89 15.31
C HIS A 97 37.30 9.76 14.48
N ALA A 98 36.77 10.81 13.83
CA ALA A 98 37.59 11.74 13.06
C ALA A 98 38.60 12.52 13.91
N LEU A 99 38.32 12.77 15.21
CA LEU A 99 39.28 13.45 16.09
C LEU A 99 40.58 12.65 16.27
N GLY A 100 40.49 11.32 16.26
CA GLY A 100 41.65 10.43 16.41
C GLY A 100 42.25 9.99 15.08
N ALA A 101 41.46 9.95 14.02
CA ALA A 101 41.87 9.42 12.71
C ALA A 101 42.33 10.50 11.70
N ALA A 102 42.00 11.78 11.93
CA ALA A 102 42.32 12.83 10.99
C ALA A 102 43.81 13.16 10.96
N ASP A 103 44.38 13.14 9.76
CA ASP A 103 45.71 13.69 9.51
C ASP A 103 45.63 15.23 9.38
N LEU A 104 45.99 15.92 10.45
CA LEU A 104 45.94 17.38 10.53
C LEU A 104 47.05 18.08 9.72
N SER A 105 47.96 17.33 9.10
CA SER A 105 48.93 17.91 8.16
C SER A 105 48.29 18.24 6.81
N SER A 106 47.20 17.55 6.45
CA SER A 106 46.53 17.68 5.16
C SER A 106 45.16 18.34 5.23
N THR A 107 44.54 18.41 6.43
CA THR A 107 43.23 19.05 6.61
C THR A 107 43.07 19.71 7.97
N THR A 108 42.00 20.49 8.14
CA THR A 108 41.64 21.06 9.45
C THR A 108 40.71 20.13 10.22
N LEU A 109 40.84 20.12 11.55
CA LEU A 109 40.03 19.27 12.43
C LEU A 109 38.52 19.45 12.19
N GLY A 110 38.08 20.69 12.00
CA GLY A 110 36.67 21.00 11.71
C GLY A 110 36.17 20.37 10.41
N VAL A 111 37.00 20.35 9.36
CA VAL A 111 36.65 19.73 8.07
C VAL A 111 36.55 18.21 8.21
N ALA A 112 37.47 17.58 8.94
CA ALA A 112 37.43 16.14 9.17
C ALA A 112 36.16 15.71 9.94
N ILE A 113 35.81 16.45 11.00
CA ILE A 113 34.57 16.22 11.75
C ILE A 113 33.33 16.36 10.86
N MET A 114 33.27 17.42 10.05
CA MET A 114 32.14 17.66 9.14
C MET A 114 32.02 16.56 8.09
N LEU A 115 33.13 16.15 7.49
CA LEU A 115 33.14 15.10 6.48
C LEU A 115 32.72 13.74 7.07
N ALA A 116 33.20 13.40 8.27
CA ALA A 116 32.82 12.17 8.95
C ALA A 116 31.35 12.17 9.43
N ALA A 117 30.82 13.33 9.85
CA ALA A 117 29.42 13.47 10.22
C ALA A 117 28.46 13.46 9.01
N THR A 118 28.97 13.70 7.80
CA THR A 118 28.14 13.87 6.60
C THR A 118 27.31 12.63 6.24
N PRO A 119 27.86 11.39 6.20
CA PRO A 119 27.07 10.20 5.90
C PRO A 119 25.84 10.01 6.80
N PRO A 120 25.96 10.00 8.15
CA PRO A 120 24.78 9.85 9.01
C PRO A 120 23.86 11.07 8.97
N ALA A 121 24.38 12.31 8.87
CA ALA A 121 23.55 13.51 8.77
C ALA A 121 22.70 13.54 7.49
N ALA A 122 23.27 13.12 6.35
CA ALA A 122 22.55 13.01 5.08
C ALA A 122 21.41 11.99 5.18
N LEU A 123 21.63 10.85 5.82
CA LEU A 123 20.61 9.82 6.03
C LEU A 123 19.41 10.35 6.84
N VAL A 124 19.68 11.11 7.90
CA VAL A 124 18.63 11.79 8.70
C VAL A 124 17.84 12.78 7.86
N ALA A 125 18.53 13.63 7.10
CA ALA A 125 17.89 14.65 6.27
C ALA A 125 16.99 14.01 5.20
N ILE A 126 17.48 12.98 4.52
CA ILE A 126 16.71 12.25 3.51
C ILE A 126 15.51 11.54 4.17
N THR A 127 15.70 10.92 5.34
CA THR A 127 14.61 10.27 6.06
C THR A 127 13.51 11.27 6.43
N HIS A 128 13.88 12.47 6.90
CA HIS A 128 12.92 13.53 7.18
C HIS A 128 12.15 13.99 5.94
N LEU A 129 12.82 14.11 4.79
CA LEU A 129 12.20 14.45 3.51
C LEU A 129 11.23 13.36 3.04
N VAL A 130 11.63 12.09 3.11
CA VAL A 130 10.78 10.93 2.77
C VAL A 130 9.55 10.90 3.68
N MET A 131 9.73 11.12 4.98
CA MET A 131 8.63 11.16 5.95
C MET A 131 7.58 12.23 5.61
N LYS A 132 8.03 13.41 5.17
CA LYS A 132 7.17 14.50 4.68
C LYS A 132 6.49 14.18 3.36
N LEU A 133 7.05 13.24 2.59
CA LEU A 133 6.46 12.78 1.34
C LEU A 133 5.34 11.76 1.57
N VAL A 134 5.43 10.97 2.64
CA VAL A 134 4.41 9.98 3.01
C VAL A 134 3.09 10.69 3.40
N PRO A 135 2.01 10.52 2.61
CA PRO A 135 0.73 11.19 2.87
C PRO A 135 0.09 10.67 4.16
N ASP A 136 -0.49 11.58 4.94
CA ASP A 136 -1.28 11.27 6.14
C ASP A 136 -2.57 10.52 5.76
N ILE A 137 -3.23 9.85 6.68
CA ILE A 137 -4.47 9.09 6.43
C ILE A 137 -5.57 9.98 5.83
N LYS A 138 -5.71 11.21 6.33
CA LYS A 138 -6.65 12.22 5.80
C LYS A 138 -6.30 12.63 4.37
N GLU A 139 -5.02 12.60 4.02
CA GLU A 139 -4.55 12.93 2.69
C GLU A 139 -4.70 11.74 1.73
N ARG A 140 -4.50 10.51 2.21
CA ARG A 140 -4.86 9.28 1.48
C ARG A 140 -6.35 9.20 1.21
N GLU A 141 -7.20 9.53 2.18
CA GLU A 141 -8.65 9.59 2.01
C GLU A 141 -9.04 10.63 0.96
N ARG A 142 -8.41 11.83 0.97
CA ARG A 142 -8.61 12.84 -0.09
C ARG A 142 -8.14 12.37 -1.46
N ILE A 143 -6.97 11.74 -1.55
CA ILE A 143 -6.43 11.22 -2.82
C ILE A 143 -7.32 10.09 -3.35
N ALA A 144 -7.79 9.19 -2.48
CA ALA A 144 -8.70 8.11 -2.84
C ALA A 144 -10.07 8.63 -3.28
N ALA A 145 -10.65 9.58 -2.54
CA ALA A 145 -11.90 10.23 -2.90
C ALA A 145 -11.80 10.96 -4.25
N ALA A 146 -10.73 11.74 -4.47
CA ALA A 146 -10.50 12.44 -5.73
C ALA A 146 -10.27 11.48 -6.91
N SER A 147 -9.70 10.29 -6.67
CA SER A 147 -9.52 9.26 -7.69
C SER A 147 -10.86 8.58 -8.02
N ALA A 148 -11.65 8.24 -7.00
CA ALA A 148 -12.99 7.66 -7.17
C ALA A 148 -13.95 8.59 -7.92
N THR A 149 -13.95 9.90 -7.65
CA THR A 149 -14.75 10.88 -8.40
C THR A 149 -14.33 10.94 -9.88
N ARG A 150 -13.02 10.82 -10.16
CA ARG A 150 -12.49 10.90 -11.52
C ARG A 150 -12.80 9.64 -12.33
N ASP A 151 -12.72 8.47 -11.71
CA ASP A 151 -13.05 7.19 -12.34
C ASP A 151 -14.56 7.07 -12.58
N GLY A 152 -15.39 7.56 -11.65
CA GLY A 152 -16.83 7.71 -11.85
C GLY A 152 -17.16 8.63 -13.04
N ALA A 153 -16.54 9.82 -13.11
CA ALA A 153 -16.75 10.74 -14.23
C ALA A 153 -16.31 10.16 -15.59
N ARG A 154 -15.27 9.33 -15.62
CA ARG A 154 -14.84 8.61 -16.83
C ARG A 154 -15.82 7.51 -17.23
N HIS A 155 -16.32 6.74 -16.26
CA HIS A 155 -17.31 5.69 -16.50
C HIS A 155 -18.64 6.27 -17.02
N ASP A 156 -19.09 7.39 -16.45
CA ASP A 156 -20.28 8.10 -16.90
C ASP A 156 -20.14 8.68 -18.31
N ALA A 157 -18.96 9.21 -18.65
CA ALA A 157 -18.67 9.71 -19.99
C ALA A 157 -18.66 8.56 -21.02
N ALA A 158 -18.08 7.41 -20.69
CA ALA A 158 -18.07 6.22 -21.54
C ALA A 158 -19.49 5.68 -21.75
N TRP A 159 -20.28 5.57 -20.69
CA TRP A 159 -21.68 5.14 -20.76
C TRP A 159 -22.54 6.07 -21.63
N ARG A 160 -22.34 7.38 -21.51
CA ARG A 160 -23.06 8.39 -22.35
C ARG A 160 -22.63 8.36 -23.81
N ALA A 161 -21.39 7.95 -24.11
CA ALA A 161 -20.94 7.76 -25.48
C ALA A 161 -21.60 6.52 -26.10
N SER A 162 -21.61 5.38 -25.39
CA SER A 162 -22.26 4.15 -25.84
C SER A 162 -23.77 4.32 -26.07
N ARG A 163 -24.47 5.07 -25.20
CA ARG A 163 -25.91 5.38 -25.41
C ARG A 163 -26.18 6.32 -26.60
N ARG A 164 -25.20 7.13 -27.01
CA ARG A 164 -25.35 8.01 -28.17
C ARG A 164 -25.23 7.23 -29.47
N ASP A 165 -24.29 6.29 -29.55
CA ASP A 165 -24.13 5.44 -30.72
C ASP A 165 -25.32 4.51 -30.96
N THR A 166 -25.93 3.97 -29.89
CA THR A 166 -27.15 3.17 -30.04
C THR A 166 -28.35 4.01 -30.51
N ARG A 167 -28.46 5.26 -30.05
CA ARG A 167 -29.57 6.15 -30.45
C ARG A 167 -29.46 6.64 -31.91
N VAL A 168 -28.27 6.66 -32.50
CA VAL A 168 -28.06 7.00 -33.92
C VAL A 168 -28.36 5.80 -34.83
N ARG A 169 -28.21 4.57 -34.33
CA ARG A 169 -28.54 3.32 -35.05
C ARG A 169 -30.06 3.12 -35.22
N ASP A 170 -30.87 3.68 -34.34
CA ASP A 170 -32.32 3.44 -34.26
C ASP A 170 -33.18 4.52 -34.97
N ASN A 171 -32.63 5.34 -35.87
CA ASN A 171 -33.44 6.24 -36.69
C ASN A 171 -33.77 5.60 -38.06
N PRO A 172 -34.96 5.01 -38.28
CA PRO A 172 -35.36 4.50 -39.57
C PRO A 172 -35.70 5.68 -40.47
N THR A 173 -34.75 6.11 -41.31
CA THR A 173 -35.08 7.04 -42.39
C THR A 173 -35.80 6.26 -43.48
N THR A 174 -37.10 6.55 -43.61
CA THR A 174 -37.99 6.06 -44.64
C THR A 174 -37.56 6.59 -46.01
N SER A 175 -37.18 5.72 -46.94
CA SER A 175 -37.27 5.97 -48.38
C SER A 175 -37.47 4.67 -49.16
N ARG A 176 -38.61 4.61 -49.87
CA ARG A 176 -39.06 3.55 -50.78
C ARG A 176 -38.26 3.55 -52.10
N PRO A 177 -38.39 2.49 -52.92
CA PRO A 177 -37.37 2.03 -53.88
C PRO A 177 -37.59 2.55 -55.30
N ASP A 178 -36.54 2.49 -56.12
CA ASP A 178 -36.70 2.24 -57.54
C ASP A 178 -35.52 1.44 -58.15
N ALA A 179 -35.87 0.75 -59.22
CA ALA A 179 -35.40 -0.53 -59.75
C ALA A 179 -34.00 -0.57 -60.46
N THR A 180 -33.13 -1.56 -60.15
CA THR A 180 -32.73 -2.74 -60.99
C THR A 180 -31.52 -2.54 -61.96
N PRO A 181 -30.95 -3.58 -62.61
CA PRO A 181 -29.92 -4.47 -62.02
C PRO A 181 -28.72 -4.73 -62.97
N THR A 182 -27.53 -5.10 -62.49
CA THR A 182 -26.60 -5.99 -63.25
C THR A 182 -25.64 -6.76 -62.36
N THR A 183 -25.90 -8.07 -62.27
CA THR A 183 -25.01 -9.26 -62.28
C THR A 183 -23.50 -8.99 -62.45
N THR A 184 -22.62 -9.53 -61.60
CA THR A 184 -21.96 -10.84 -61.82
C THR A 184 -21.38 -11.43 -60.52
N GLN A 185 -21.47 -12.76 -60.48
CA GLN A 185 -21.20 -13.75 -59.42
C GLN A 185 -19.73 -13.93 -59.04
N SER A 186 -19.50 -14.44 -57.81
CA SER A 186 -18.72 -15.68 -57.55
C SER A 186 -18.79 -16.00 -56.04
N VAL A 187 -19.78 -16.81 -55.61
CA VAL A 187 -19.65 -18.21 -55.14
C VAL A 187 -18.66 -18.42 -53.98
N ALA A 188 -19.25 -18.81 -52.85
CA ALA A 188 -18.66 -19.25 -51.60
C ALA A 188 -18.42 -20.77 -51.56
N VAL A 189 -17.51 -21.23 -50.70
CA VAL A 189 -17.60 -22.47 -49.88
C VAL A 189 -16.70 -22.24 -48.64
N SER A 190 -17.25 -22.10 -47.41
CA SER A 190 -17.48 -23.15 -46.38
C SER A 190 -16.18 -23.85 -45.96
N SER A 191 -15.79 -23.98 -44.69
CA SER A 191 -16.43 -24.62 -43.52
C SER A 191 -15.31 -24.70 -42.44
N ALA A 192 -15.45 -25.01 -41.15
CA ALA A 192 -16.52 -25.35 -40.22
C ALA A 192 -15.95 -25.12 -38.79
N ALA A 193 -16.88 -24.96 -37.84
CA ALA A 193 -16.64 -24.99 -36.40
C ALA A 193 -16.12 -26.35 -35.91
N THR A 194 -15.55 -26.40 -34.70
CA THR A 194 -15.88 -27.42 -33.68
C THR A 194 -15.49 -26.90 -32.29
N ALA A 195 -16.47 -26.91 -31.38
CA ALA A 195 -16.29 -26.87 -29.94
C ALA A 195 -16.28 -28.30 -29.40
N VAL A 196 -15.49 -28.62 -28.37
CA VAL A 196 -15.78 -29.69 -27.41
C VAL A 196 -15.20 -29.32 -26.04
N ASP A 197 -16.04 -29.45 -25.01
CA ASP A 197 -15.75 -29.49 -23.58
C ASP A 197 -14.82 -30.66 -23.20
N ASP A 198 -14.10 -30.55 -22.08
CA ASP A 198 -14.16 -31.58 -21.04
C ASP A 198 -13.49 -31.12 -19.73
N ALA A 199 -14.27 -31.21 -18.67
CA ALA A 199 -13.83 -31.10 -17.28
C ALA A 199 -13.75 -32.51 -16.68
N VAL A 200 -12.64 -32.85 -15.99
CA VAL A 200 -12.64 -33.91 -14.98
C VAL A 200 -11.76 -33.52 -13.80
N ALA A 201 -12.33 -33.72 -12.63
CA ALA A 201 -11.81 -33.50 -11.29
C ALA A 201 -10.68 -34.47 -10.89
N GLY A 202 -9.92 -34.06 -9.87
CA GLY A 202 -9.03 -34.93 -9.11
C GLY A 202 -8.71 -34.32 -7.74
N ALA A 203 -9.47 -34.73 -6.73
CA ALA A 203 -9.28 -34.39 -5.32
C ALA A 203 -8.49 -35.49 -4.58
N SER A 204 -7.64 -35.10 -3.62
CA SER A 204 -7.32 -35.75 -2.32
C SER A 204 -5.93 -35.28 -1.86
N ALA A 205 -5.75 -34.65 -0.68
CA ALA A 205 -5.75 -35.22 0.68
C ALA A 205 -4.57 -36.23 0.85
N SER A 206 -3.65 -36.19 1.82
CA SER A 206 -3.63 -35.71 3.21
C SER A 206 -2.19 -35.68 3.77
N ASP A 207 -2.05 -35.15 5.01
CA ASP A 207 -1.06 -35.40 6.09
C ASP A 207 -0.32 -34.12 6.56
N ALA A 208 -0.73 -33.47 7.67
CA ALA A 208 -0.52 -33.84 9.09
C ALA A 208 0.99 -33.89 9.43
N VAL A 209 1.57 -33.05 10.31
CA VAL A 209 1.49 -33.00 11.78
C VAL A 209 2.37 -31.79 12.21
N MET A 210 1.95 -30.82 13.04
CA MET A 210 2.14 -30.78 14.50
C MET A 210 1.32 -29.64 15.13
N ARG A 211 0.63 -29.95 16.25
CA ARG A 211 -0.12 -29.04 17.12
C ARG A 211 0.65 -28.73 18.42
N HIS A 212 0.08 -27.74 19.13
CA HIS A 212 0.31 -27.27 20.51
C HIS A 212 1.26 -26.07 20.58
N THR A 213 0.88 -24.91 21.10
CA THR A 213 0.05 -24.54 22.27
C THR A 213 -0.35 -23.05 22.08
N GLN A 214 -1.39 -22.40 22.58
CA GLN A 214 -2.24 -22.59 23.75
C GLN A 214 -3.45 -21.64 23.58
N ALA A 215 -4.65 -22.13 23.89
CA ALA A 215 -5.87 -21.35 23.93
C ALA A 215 -5.94 -20.50 25.21
N ALA A 216 -6.33 -19.24 25.09
CA ALA A 216 -6.93 -18.47 26.16
C ALA A 216 -8.13 -17.70 25.60
N THR A 217 -9.27 -18.36 25.70
CA THR A 217 -10.62 -17.91 25.35
C THR A 217 -10.98 -16.68 26.19
N ARG A 218 -11.13 -15.52 25.55
CA ARG A 218 -11.89 -14.40 26.12
C ARG A 218 -13.09 -14.17 25.22
N ALA A 219 -14.21 -14.77 25.60
CA ALA A 219 -15.52 -14.52 25.01
C ALA A 219 -15.82 -13.02 25.12
N ARG A 220 -15.69 -12.32 23.99
CA ARG A 220 -16.11 -10.93 23.85
C ARG A 220 -17.46 -10.98 23.16
N SER A 221 -18.52 -10.78 23.92
CA SER A 221 -19.87 -10.62 23.40
C SER A 221 -19.85 -9.58 22.27
N PRO A 222 -20.43 -9.86 21.09
CA PRO A 222 -20.42 -8.90 20.00
C PRO A 222 -21.32 -7.74 20.37
N GLN A 223 -20.70 -6.63 20.76
CA GLN A 223 -21.35 -5.35 20.98
C GLN A 223 -21.93 -4.88 19.63
N MET A 224 -23.19 -5.25 19.36
CA MET A 224 -23.93 -4.84 18.16
C MET A 224 -24.03 -3.31 18.17
N SER A 225 -23.27 -2.66 17.29
CA SER A 225 -23.43 -1.23 17.05
C SER A 225 -24.85 -0.99 16.52
N LYS A 226 -25.51 0.12 16.91
CA LYS A 226 -26.87 0.47 16.44
C LYS A 226 -27.01 0.55 14.90
N GLY A 227 -25.92 0.50 14.13
CA GLY A 227 -25.96 0.38 12.67
C GLY A 227 -25.99 -1.05 12.13
N SER A 228 -25.45 -2.05 12.85
CA SER A 228 -25.29 -3.41 12.32
C SER A 228 -26.60 -4.19 12.21
N TRP A 229 -27.54 -3.99 13.16
CA TRP A 229 -28.84 -4.67 13.13
C TRP A 229 -29.70 -4.31 11.91
N ARG A 230 -29.57 -3.07 11.38
CA ARG A 230 -30.30 -2.63 10.17
C ARG A 230 -29.77 -3.29 8.91
N VAL A 231 -28.46 -3.56 8.87
CA VAL A 231 -27.80 -4.22 7.75
C VAL A 231 -28.11 -5.72 7.76
N ASP A 232 -28.08 -6.34 8.94
CA ASP A 232 -28.42 -7.75 9.14
C ASP A 232 -29.86 -8.08 8.70
N ALA A 233 -30.81 -7.18 8.99
CA ALA A 233 -32.20 -7.31 8.55
C ALA A 233 -32.34 -7.23 7.02
N ARG A 234 -31.59 -6.35 6.36
CA ARG A 234 -31.60 -6.20 4.90
C ARG A 234 -30.93 -7.37 4.18
N ILE A 235 -29.86 -7.92 4.75
CA ILE A 235 -29.24 -9.13 4.21
C ILE A 235 -30.24 -10.30 4.26
N ARG A 236 -30.95 -10.46 5.38
CA ARG A 236 -31.99 -11.48 5.51
C ARG A 236 -33.12 -11.33 4.49
N GLU A 237 -33.67 -10.12 4.38
CA GLU A 237 -34.75 -9.83 3.44
C GLU A 237 -34.34 -10.11 1.98
N ALA A 238 -33.10 -9.78 1.60
CA ALA A 238 -32.57 -10.09 0.28
C ALA A 238 -32.46 -11.61 0.04
N LEU A 239 -31.98 -12.36 1.04
CA LEU A 239 -31.87 -13.82 0.97
C LEU A 239 -33.25 -14.50 0.90
N GLU A 240 -34.24 -14.00 1.66
CA GLU A 240 -35.64 -14.45 1.59
C GLU A 240 -36.27 -14.21 0.21
N GLN A 241 -35.86 -13.14 -0.48
CA GLN A 241 -36.25 -12.84 -1.87
C GLN A 241 -35.45 -13.65 -2.92
N GLY A 242 -34.58 -14.57 -2.49
CA GLY A 242 -33.75 -15.38 -3.37
C GLY A 242 -32.58 -14.62 -4.02
N MET A 243 -32.26 -13.42 -3.53
CA MET A 243 -31.14 -12.61 -4.01
C MET A 243 -29.96 -12.69 -3.05
N THR A 244 -28.78 -13.00 -3.56
CA THR A 244 -27.54 -12.87 -2.78
C THR A 244 -27.00 -11.45 -2.92
N PRO A 245 -27.07 -10.60 -1.87
CA PRO A 245 -26.59 -9.24 -1.96
C PRO A 245 -25.08 -9.23 -2.21
N SER A 246 -24.62 -8.37 -3.10
CA SER A 246 -23.20 -8.22 -3.38
C SER A 246 -22.48 -7.52 -2.22
N GLY A 247 -21.19 -7.80 -2.05
CA GLY A 247 -20.39 -7.11 -1.03
C GLY A 247 -20.29 -5.59 -1.25
N ARG A 248 -20.65 -5.07 -2.43
CA ARG A 248 -20.76 -3.63 -2.68
C ARG A 248 -22.04 -3.06 -2.09
N GLU A 249 -23.18 -3.71 -2.31
CA GLU A 249 -24.48 -3.30 -1.74
C GLU A 249 -24.45 -3.35 -0.20
N VAL A 250 -23.85 -4.39 0.37
CA VAL A 250 -23.65 -4.49 1.83
C VAL A 250 -22.75 -3.35 2.34
N ALA A 251 -21.73 -2.96 1.58
CA ALA A 251 -20.86 -1.85 1.94
C ALA A 251 -21.59 -0.49 1.88
N ASP A 252 -22.50 -0.32 0.92
CA ASP A 252 -23.36 0.85 0.82
C ASP A 252 -24.34 0.91 2.01
N TRP A 253 -24.96 -0.22 2.39
CA TRP A 253 -25.82 -0.31 3.59
C TRP A 253 -25.07 -0.01 4.90
N LEU A 254 -23.76 -0.28 4.94
CA LEU A 254 -22.88 0.06 6.06
C LEU A 254 -22.47 1.54 6.10
N GLY A 255 -23.06 2.39 5.26
CA GLY A 255 -22.78 3.82 5.19
C GLY A 255 -21.67 4.19 4.20
N GLY A 256 -21.60 3.50 3.05
CA GLY A 256 -20.63 3.79 1.99
C GLY A 256 -19.21 3.32 2.32
N LYS A 257 -19.06 2.18 3.00
CA LYS A 257 -17.75 1.57 3.28
C LYS A 257 -17.15 0.95 2.01
N SER A 258 -15.92 0.47 2.09
CA SER A 258 -15.29 -0.23 0.96
C SER A 258 -15.96 -1.58 0.67
N THR A 259 -16.00 -2.00 -0.59
CA THR A 259 -16.53 -3.30 -1.03
C THR A 259 -15.92 -4.47 -0.27
N ARG A 260 -14.61 -4.41 0.04
CA ARG A 260 -13.91 -5.44 0.85
C ARG A 260 -14.49 -5.55 2.26
N THR A 261 -14.92 -4.43 2.85
CA THR A 261 -15.56 -4.41 4.18
C THR A 261 -16.94 -5.03 4.10
N GLY A 262 -17.73 -4.73 3.07
CA GLY A 262 -19.04 -5.35 2.86
C GLY A 262 -18.95 -6.85 2.57
N GLN A 263 -17.98 -7.30 1.76
CA GLN A 263 -17.71 -8.73 1.54
C GLN A 263 -17.38 -9.48 2.83
N ARG A 264 -16.49 -8.92 3.67
CA ARG A 264 -16.15 -9.53 4.97
C ARG A 264 -17.35 -9.58 5.90
N TYR A 265 -18.18 -8.54 5.87
CA TYR A 265 -19.39 -8.49 6.69
C TYR A 265 -20.42 -9.54 6.25
N LEU A 266 -20.64 -9.68 4.94
CA LEU A 266 -21.52 -10.69 4.36
C LEU A 266 -21.05 -12.11 4.66
N ALA A 267 -19.75 -12.40 4.49
CA ALA A 267 -19.19 -13.70 4.82
C ALA A 267 -19.38 -14.05 6.30
N ALA A 268 -19.11 -13.09 7.20
CA ALA A 268 -19.33 -13.28 8.63
C ALA A 268 -20.81 -13.39 9.01
N TYR A 269 -21.73 -12.83 8.22
CA TYR A 269 -23.17 -12.98 8.42
C TYR A 269 -23.62 -14.39 8.06
N LEU A 270 -23.25 -14.88 6.87
CA LEU A 270 -23.59 -16.22 6.40
C LEU A 270 -22.98 -17.31 7.29
N GLU A 271 -21.77 -17.10 7.79
CA GLU A 271 -21.13 -18.01 8.75
C GLU A 271 -21.91 -18.09 10.08
N ARG A 272 -22.49 -16.98 10.55
CA ARG A 272 -23.36 -16.98 11.75
C ARG A 272 -24.71 -17.63 11.49
N GLU A 273 -25.28 -17.44 10.31
CA GLU A 273 -26.57 -18.02 9.93
C GLU A 273 -26.48 -19.53 9.73
N ASN A 274 -25.38 -20.03 9.16
CA ASN A 274 -25.12 -21.46 9.01
C ASN A 274 -24.74 -22.17 10.33
N ALA A 275 -24.34 -21.40 11.36
CA ALA A 275 -23.97 -21.92 12.67
C ALA A 275 -25.13 -21.90 13.69
N ALA A 276 -26.30 -21.35 13.31
CA ALA A 276 -27.52 -21.27 14.11
C ALA A 276 -28.53 -22.33 13.68
#